data_AF-K3WQ83-F1
#
_entry.id   AF-K3WQ83-F1
#
_cell.length_a   1.000
_cell.length_b   1.000
_cell.length_c   1.000
_cell.angle_alpha   90.00
_cell.angle_beta   90.00
_cell.angle_gamma   90.00
#
_symmetry.space_group_name_H-M   'P 1'
#
loop_
_entity.id
_entity.type
_entity.pdbx_description
1 polymer ?
#
loop_
_entity_poly.entity_id
_entity_poly.type
_entity_poly.pdbx_seq_one_letter_code
_entity_poly.pdbx_strand_id
1 'polypeptide(L)'
;MALNRNFRTTYYKTLGVPVMQRIAMYASLFGDPVVSRSKVMKLVQEIGVPSQYRAIVWQLLAGVLPPYPSLWEFALEQQQEMFQDIVDAAQVLCPSARSEDRQLLMNPTNMQSESPSCTWREGDDAGDNGGTENEAELGTKTSSMLERCHLIRLHRTYWCEILAHQELLNGMQDEEFLDAVARMVCDVFGSEMERFWCFVKLVDVFHDGLSQLRPVVPLQSYHGVSVSECEVLFLRTLDALKKSNESYITHATQ
;
A
#
# COMPACT_ATOMS: atom_id res chain seq x y z
N MET A 1 8.62 -43.76 -22.91
CA MET A 1 8.17 -42.90 -21.78
C MET A 1 8.81 -41.53 -21.91
N ALA A 2 8.18 -40.62 -22.62
CA ALA A 2 8.52 -39.20 -22.85
C ALA A 2 7.42 -38.68 -23.80
N LEU A 3 6.82 -37.50 -23.75
CA LEU A 3 7.00 -36.29 -22.96
C LEU A 3 5.60 -35.71 -22.71
N ASN A 4 5.19 -35.53 -21.46
CA ASN A 4 4.17 -34.51 -21.15
C ASN A 4 4.88 -33.15 -21.03
N ARG A 5 5.54 -32.72 -22.12
CA ARG A 5 6.02 -31.34 -22.24
C ARG A 5 4.85 -30.54 -22.78
N ASN A 6 4.23 -29.75 -21.91
CA ASN A 6 3.11 -28.86 -22.22
C ASN A 6 3.32 -28.13 -23.56
N PHE A 7 2.67 -28.61 -24.63
CA PHE A 7 2.76 -28.00 -25.96
C PHE A 7 2.40 -26.50 -25.95
N ARG A 8 1.44 -26.11 -25.08
CA ARG A 8 1.10 -24.70 -24.85
C ARG A 8 2.29 -23.87 -24.39
N THR A 9 3.07 -24.34 -23.42
CA THR A 9 4.21 -23.55 -22.90
C THR A 9 5.33 -23.45 -23.93
N THR A 10 5.57 -24.50 -24.72
CA THR A 10 6.50 -24.44 -25.86
C THR A 10 6.02 -23.45 -26.92
N TYR A 11 4.72 -23.45 -27.27
CA TYR A 11 4.14 -22.53 -28.24
C TYR A 11 4.26 -21.05 -27.81
N TYR A 12 3.89 -20.71 -26.57
CA TYR A 12 4.02 -19.34 -26.08
C TYR A 12 5.47 -18.88 -25.95
N LYS A 13 6.39 -19.81 -25.64
CA LYS A 13 7.84 -19.54 -25.62
C LYS A 13 8.39 -19.26 -27.02
N THR A 14 7.93 -19.98 -28.04
CA THR A 14 8.34 -19.74 -29.44
C THR A 14 7.76 -18.46 -30.03
N LEU A 15 6.60 -18.02 -29.54
CA LEU A 15 5.99 -16.74 -29.93
C LEU A 15 6.59 -15.53 -29.19
N GLY A 16 7.55 -15.76 -28.27
CA GLY A 16 8.18 -14.69 -27.51
C GLY A 16 7.20 -13.95 -26.59
N VAL A 17 6.09 -14.58 -26.18
CA VAL A 17 5.09 -13.92 -25.30
C VAL A 17 5.72 -13.73 -23.92
N PRO A 18 6.13 -12.51 -23.55
CA PRO A 18 7.00 -12.30 -22.40
C PRO A 18 6.27 -12.60 -21.07
N VAL A 19 4.94 -12.46 -21.05
CA VAL A 19 4.09 -12.57 -19.85
C VAL A 19 4.24 -13.91 -19.12
N MET A 20 4.21 -15.04 -19.86
CA MET A 20 4.32 -16.37 -19.24
C MET A 20 5.70 -16.63 -18.65
N GLN A 21 6.75 -16.06 -19.27
CA GLN A 21 8.11 -16.18 -18.76
C GLN A 21 8.27 -15.41 -17.45
N ARG A 22 7.66 -14.22 -17.34
CA ARG A 22 7.66 -13.44 -16.09
C ARG A 22 7.04 -14.23 -14.94
N ILE A 23 5.83 -14.76 -15.14
CA ILE A 23 5.10 -15.50 -14.10
C ILE A 23 5.88 -16.74 -13.63
N ALA A 24 6.53 -17.45 -14.56
CA ALA A 24 7.34 -18.62 -14.22
C ALA A 24 8.58 -18.28 -13.39
N MET A 25 9.21 -17.12 -13.63
CA MET A 25 10.37 -16.66 -12.86
C MET A 25 9.99 -16.33 -11.41
N TYR A 26 8.87 -15.64 -11.20
CA TYR A 26 8.34 -15.40 -9.84
C TYR A 26 7.94 -16.70 -9.14
N ALA A 27 7.26 -17.61 -9.84
CA ALA A 27 6.92 -18.92 -9.27
C ALA A 27 8.16 -19.70 -8.82
N SER A 28 9.23 -19.66 -9.61
CA SER A 28 10.50 -20.28 -9.22
C SER A 28 11.13 -19.60 -8.01
N LEU A 29 11.09 -18.26 -7.94
CA LEU A 29 11.65 -17.51 -6.81
C LEU A 29 10.91 -17.79 -5.50
N PHE A 30 9.57 -17.87 -5.54
CA PHE A 30 8.75 -18.15 -4.36
C PHE A 30 8.69 -19.63 -3.99
N GLY A 31 9.17 -20.52 -4.87
CA GLY A 31 9.39 -21.93 -4.54
C GLY A 31 10.67 -22.18 -3.73
N ASP A 32 11.57 -21.19 -3.60
CA ASP A 32 12.76 -21.30 -2.78
C ASP A 32 12.40 -21.31 -1.28
N PRO A 33 13.13 -22.06 -0.43
CA PRO A 33 12.89 -22.06 1.02
C PRO A 33 13.20 -20.71 1.69
N VAL A 34 14.01 -19.88 1.03
CA VAL A 34 14.39 -18.54 1.50
C VAL A 34 14.30 -17.56 0.35
N VAL A 35 13.35 -16.63 0.45
CA VAL A 35 13.11 -15.57 -0.53
C VAL A 35 13.85 -14.32 -0.08
N SER A 36 15.02 -14.06 -0.68
CA SER A 36 15.80 -12.89 -0.29
C SER A 36 15.25 -11.61 -0.95
N ARG A 37 15.06 -10.55 -0.14
CA ARG A 37 14.61 -9.23 -0.59
C ARG A 37 15.45 -8.68 -1.75
N SER A 38 16.76 -8.94 -1.74
CA SER A 38 17.66 -8.52 -2.81
C SER A 38 17.43 -9.25 -4.14
N LYS A 39 17.07 -10.55 -4.12
CA LYS A 39 16.71 -11.29 -5.34
C LYS A 39 15.37 -10.78 -5.89
N VAL A 40 14.39 -10.57 -5.01
CA VAL A 40 13.09 -9.99 -5.38
C VAL A 40 13.29 -8.63 -6.03
N MET A 41 14.06 -7.73 -5.41
CA MET A 41 14.34 -6.39 -5.95
C MET A 41 14.97 -6.45 -7.34
N LYS A 42 15.99 -7.30 -7.54
CA LYS A 42 16.63 -7.48 -8.86
C LYS A 42 15.62 -7.96 -9.90
N LEU A 43 14.81 -8.96 -9.56
CA LEU A 43 13.80 -9.50 -10.47
C LEU A 43 12.75 -8.46 -10.86
N VAL A 44 12.31 -7.65 -9.89
CA VAL A 44 11.35 -6.56 -10.12
C VAL A 44 11.95 -5.49 -11.03
N GLN A 45 13.23 -5.13 -10.86
CA GLN A 45 13.92 -4.16 -11.73
C GLN A 45 14.10 -4.67 -13.17
N GLU A 46 14.37 -5.96 -13.36
CA GLU A 46 14.60 -6.55 -14.68
C GLU A 46 13.31 -6.77 -15.47
N ILE A 47 12.22 -7.14 -14.80
CA ILE A 47 11.07 -7.76 -15.44
C ILE A 47 9.73 -7.07 -15.10
N GLY A 48 9.72 -6.23 -14.06
CA GLY A 48 8.51 -5.61 -13.50
C GLY A 48 7.68 -6.59 -12.67
N VAL A 49 6.65 -6.08 -11.99
CA VAL A 49 5.77 -6.85 -11.10
C VAL A 49 4.51 -7.31 -11.83
N PRO A 50 4.26 -8.62 -12.00
CA PRO A 50 2.99 -9.12 -12.50
C PRO A 50 1.87 -8.87 -11.47
N SER A 51 0.67 -8.54 -11.94
CA SER A 51 -0.48 -8.22 -11.07
C SER A 51 -0.75 -9.28 -10.01
N GLN A 52 -0.70 -10.56 -10.38
CA GLN A 52 -0.93 -11.70 -9.48
C GLN A 52 0.08 -11.85 -8.34
N TYR A 53 1.28 -11.26 -8.46
CA TYR A 53 2.32 -11.31 -7.44
C TYR A 53 2.54 -9.95 -6.77
N ARG A 54 1.74 -8.93 -7.11
CA ARG A 54 1.98 -7.57 -6.63
C ARG A 54 1.90 -7.47 -5.12
N ALA A 55 0.81 -7.98 -4.54
CA ALA A 55 0.61 -7.97 -3.09
C ALA A 55 1.78 -8.60 -2.33
N ILE A 56 2.17 -9.83 -2.70
CA ILE A 56 3.23 -10.55 -2.00
C ILE A 56 4.63 -9.94 -2.19
N VAL A 57 4.92 -9.44 -3.40
CA VAL A 57 6.17 -8.73 -3.68
C VAL A 57 6.24 -7.48 -2.81
N TRP A 58 5.15 -6.72 -2.71
CA TRP A 58 5.11 -5.51 -1.91
C TRP A 58 5.22 -5.81 -0.42
N GLN A 59 4.53 -6.83 0.09
CA GLN A 59 4.67 -7.26 1.49
C GLN A 59 6.12 -7.67 1.83
N LEU A 60 6.79 -8.42 0.95
CA LEU A 60 8.20 -8.82 1.15
C LEU A 60 9.15 -7.63 1.04
N LEU A 61 8.92 -6.74 0.07
CA LEU A 61 9.76 -5.57 -0.15
C LEU A 61 9.54 -4.48 0.90
N ALA A 62 8.35 -4.35 1.48
CA ALA A 62 8.06 -3.45 2.59
C ALA A 62 8.49 -4.04 3.95
N GLY A 63 8.76 -5.35 4.00
CA GLY A 63 9.14 -6.05 5.23
C GLY A 63 7.94 -6.41 6.13
N VAL A 64 6.73 -6.46 5.56
CA VAL A 64 5.53 -6.98 6.24
C VAL A 64 5.62 -8.49 6.39
N LEU A 65 6.07 -9.20 5.35
CA LEU A 65 6.27 -10.65 5.38
C LEU A 65 7.74 -11.01 5.62
N PRO A 66 8.00 -12.08 6.41
CA PRO A 66 9.35 -12.60 6.58
C PRO A 66 9.88 -13.23 5.28
N PRO A 67 11.21 -13.41 5.14
CA PRO A 67 11.82 -14.00 3.94
C PRO A 67 11.60 -15.52 3.82
N TYR A 68 10.99 -16.18 4.82
CA TYR A 68 10.78 -17.62 4.85
C TYR A 68 9.31 -17.95 4.54
N PRO A 69 9.00 -18.52 3.36
CA PRO A 69 7.62 -18.80 2.97
C PRO A 69 6.85 -19.72 3.93
N SER A 70 7.56 -20.64 4.58
CA SER A 70 6.98 -21.54 5.59
C SER A 70 6.43 -20.82 6.81
N LEU A 71 6.79 -19.55 7.04
CA LEU A 71 6.33 -18.74 8.16
C LEU A 71 5.27 -17.72 7.76
N TRP A 72 4.89 -17.64 6.47
CA TRP A 72 3.93 -16.62 6.01
C TRP A 72 2.56 -16.80 6.62
N GLU A 73 2.04 -18.03 6.68
CA GLU A 73 0.73 -18.31 7.29
C GLU A 73 0.71 -17.87 8.76
N PHE A 74 1.70 -18.30 9.55
CA PHE A 74 1.83 -17.88 10.94
C PHE A 74 1.98 -16.36 11.10
N ALA A 75 2.80 -15.71 10.28
CA ALA A 75 2.99 -14.26 10.35
C ALA A 75 1.69 -13.51 10.02
N LEU A 76 0.91 -13.96 9.04
CA LEU A 76 -0.37 -13.38 8.67
C LEU A 76 -1.42 -13.59 9.77
N GLU A 77 -1.45 -14.77 10.41
CA GLU A 77 -2.33 -15.03 11.57
C GLU A 77 -2.01 -14.08 12.72
N GLN A 78 -0.74 -13.92 13.08
CA GLN A 78 -0.33 -13.00 14.15
C GLN A 78 -0.61 -11.52 13.80
N GLN A 79 -0.43 -11.14 12.54
CA GLN A 79 -0.78 -9.80 12.06
C GLN A 79 -2.30 -9.56 12.08
N GLN A 80 -3.11 -10.60 11.85
CA GLN A 80 -4.57 -10.52 11.95
C GLN A 80 -5.03 -10.30 13.39
N GLU A 81 -4.46 -11.02 14.35
CA GLU A 81 -4.76 -10.83 15.78
C GLU A 81 -4.40 -9.41 16.23
N MET A 82 -3.17 -8.97 15.94
CA MET A 82 -2.72 -7.62 16.28
C MET A 82 -3.54 -6.53 15.58
N PHE A 83 -3.95 -6.75 14.33
CA PHE A 83 -4.84 -5.82 13.63
C PHE A 83 -6.19 -5.69 14.34
N GLN A 84 -6.79 -6.81 14.75
CA GLN A 84 -8.07 -6.78 15.48
C GLN A 84 -7.94 -6.01 16.79
N ASP A 85 -6.86 -6.21 17.54
CA ASP A 85 -6.59 -5.47 18.77
C ASP A 85 -6.50 -3.95 18.54
N ILE A 86 -5.86 -3.53 17.43
CA ILE A 86 -5.75 -2.12 17.05
C ILE A 86 -7.12 -1.55 16.68
N VAL A 87 -7.93 -2.29 15.93
CA VAL A 87 -9.29 -1.87 15.56
C VAL A 87 -10.15 -1.70 16.81
N ASP A 88 -10.10 -2.67 17.73
CA ASP A 88 -10.87 -2.63 18.98
C ASP A 88 -10.40 -1.47 19.87
N ALA A 89 -9.09 -1.25 19.98
CA ALA A 89 -8.52 -0.10 20.68
C ALA A 89 -8.96 1.23 20.06
N ALA A 90 -8.93 1.34 18.72
CA ALA A 90 -9.36 2.54 18.02
C ALA A 90 -10.85 2.84 18.21
N GLN A 91 -11.70 1.82 18.31
CA GLN A 91 -13.11 2.00 18.63
C GLN A 91 -13.33 2.56 20.04
N VAL A 92 -12.51 2.15 21.01
CA VAL A 92 -12.59 2.63 22.39
C VAL A 92 -12.02 4.04 22.52
N LEU A 93 -10.88 4.32 21.88
CA LEU A 93 -10.18 5.60 21.94
C LEU A 93 -10.88 6.69 21.14
N CYS A 94 -11.53 6.33 20.04
CA CYS A 94 -12.20 7.29 19.16
C CYS A 94 -13.69 6.92 18.97
N PRO A 95 -14.53 7.04 20.01
CA PRO A 95 -15.94 6.65 19.96
C PRO A 95 -16.80 7.48 18.99
N SER A 96 -16.31 8.65 18.56
CA SER A 96 -16.99 9.56 17.64
C SER A 96 -17.20 9.00 16.22
N ALA A 97 -16.45 7.97 15.80
CA ALA A 97 -16.67 7.30 14.50
C ALA A 97 -18.09 6.74 14.39
N ARG A 98 -18.59 6.17 15.49
CA ARG A 98 -19.90 5.51 15.52
C ARG A 98 -21.07 6.47 15.37
N SER A 99 -20.90 7.74 15.70
CA SER A 99 -21.95 8.76 15.58
C SER A 99 -22.03 9.36 14.19
N GLU A 100 -20.89 9.58 13.52
CA GLU A 100 -20.84 10.20 12.19
C GLU A 100 -21.22 9.19 11.09
N ASP A 101 -20.75 7.94 11.17
CA ASP A 101 -21.14 6.89 10.22
C ASP A 101 -22.65 6.55 10.30
N ARG A 102 -23.25 6.64 11.49
CA ARG A 102 -24.71 6.47 11.67
C ARG A 102 -25.52 7.66 11.16
N GLN A 103 -25.00 8.88 11.22
CA GLN A 103 -25.67 10.07 10.70
C GLN A 103 -25.56 10.17 9.18
N LEU A 104 -24.41 9.79 8.60
CA LEU A 104 -24.18 9.76 7.15
C LEU A 104 -25.03 8.69 6.44
N LEU A 105 -25.26 7.54 7.08
CA LEU A 105 -26.17 6.51 6.56
C LEU A 105 -27.67 6.88 6.64
N MET A 106 -28.06 7.90 7.42
CA MET A 106 -29.47 8.22 7.69
C MET A 106 -29.97 9.54 7.11
N ASN A 107 -29.10 10.46 6.66
CA ASN A 107 -29.54 11.75 6.10
C ASN A 107 -28.65 12.21 4.92
N PRO A 108 -28.98 11.84 3.66
CA PRO A 108 -28.28 12.36 2.49
C PRO A 108 -28.68 13.80 2.08
N THR A 109 -29.50 14.52 2.86
CA THR A 109 -30.14 15.77 2.39
C THR A 109 -29.97 16.98 3.30
N ASN A 110 -29.04 17.00 4.26
CA ASN A 110 -28.87 18.17 5.11
C ASN A 110 -27.40 18.47 5.44
N MET A 111 -26.69 19.09 4.50
CA MET A 111 -25.39 19.72 4.76
C MET A 111 -25.57 21.24 4.88
N GLN A 112 -25.95 21.69 6.08
CA GLN A 112 -25.74 23.07 6.54
C GLN A 112 -25.93 23.11 8.07
N SER A 113 -24.94 22.64 8.83
CA SER A 113 -24.50 23.29 10.08
C SER A 113 -23.36 22.51 10.74
N GLU A 114 -22.20 23.15 10.80
CA GLU A 114 -21.17 23.07 11.85
C GLU A 114 -20.69 21.66 12.27
N SER A 115 -19.64 21.18 11.59
CA SER A 115 -18.83 20.03 12.02
C SER A 115 -17.58 20.45 12.79
N PRO A 116 -17.10 19.62 13.74
CA PRO A 116 -15.82 19.81 14.40
C PRO A 116 -14.66 19.52 13.44
N SER A 117 -13.75 20.49 13.35
CA SER A 117 -12.45 20.53 12.64
C SER A 117 -11.89 19.22 12.03
N CYS A 118 -12.45 18.79 10.91
CA CYS A 118 -11.71 18.19 9.80
C CYS A 118 -12.12 18.98 8.55
N THR A 119 -11.44 20.10 8.31
CA THR A 119 -11.69 20.97 7.15
C THR A 119 -11.10 20.33 5.89
N TRP A 120 -11.85 19.46 5.24
CA TRP A 120 -11.61 19.14 3.83
C TRP A 120 -12.13 20.33 3.01
N ARG A 121 -11.19 21.07 2.42
CA ARG A 121 -11.49 22.20 1.55
C ARG A 121 -11.84 21.62 0.18
N GLU A 122 -13.12 21.37 -0.07
CA GLU A 122 -13.61 21.07 -1.41
C GLU A 122 -13.27 22.27 -2.32
N GLY A 123 -12.49 22.01 -3.37
CA GLY A 123 -12.27 23.00 -4.42
C GLY A 123 -13.53 23.12 -5.25
N ASP A 124 -14.19 24.27 -5.15
CA ASP A 124 -15.32 24.65 -5.98
C ASP A 124 -14.90 24.69 -7.46
N ASP A 125 -15.12 23.60 -8.20
CA ASP A 125 -15.08 23.59 -9.66
C ASP A 125 -16.53 23.56 -10.19
N ALA A 126 -17.07 24.77 -10.38
CA ALA A 126 -18.40 24.99 -10.93
C ALA A 126 -18.40 24.71 -12.44
N GLY A 127 -18.57 23.43 -12.80
CA GLY A 127 -18.85 22.97 -14.15
C GLY A 127 -20.27 22.42 -14.26
N ASP A 128 -21.22 23.28 -14.61
CA ASP A 128 -22.58 22.92 -15.02
C ASP A 128 -22.52 22.00 -16.25
N ASN A 129 -22.89 20.73 -16.08
CA ASN A 129 -23.33 19.91 -17.20
C ASN A 129 -24.29 18.81 -16.73
N GLY A 130 -25.55 18.94 -17.13
CA GLY A 130 -26.59 17.94 -16.90
C GLY A 130 -26.29 16.62 -17.59
N GLY A 131 -26.05 15.59 -16.78
CA GLY A 131 -26.00 14.20 -17.20
C GLY A 131 -26.62 13.34 -16.10
N THR A 132 -27.69 12.62 -16.42
CA THR A 132 -28.22 11.50 -15.63
C THR A 132 -27.17 10.40 -15.58
N GLU A 133 -26.20 10.53 -14.68
CA GLU A 133 -25.23 9.51 -14.35
C GLU A 133 -25.73 8.66 -13.19
N ASN A 134 -25.46 7.37 -13.28
CA ASN A 134 -26.16 6.29 -12.60
C ASN A 134 -25.95 6.32 -11.07
N GLU A 135 -27.03 6.21 -10.30
CA GLU A 135 -27.01 6.11 -8.82
C GLU A 135 -26.10 4.98 -8.29
N ALA A 136 -25.83 3.95 -9.12
CA ALA A 136 -24.94 2.83 -8.78
C ALA A 136 -23.44 3.20 -8.77
N GLU A 137 -22.99 4.18 -9.55
CA GLU A 137 -21.57 4.61 -9.56
C GLU A 137 -21.24 5.55 -8.39
N LEU A 138 -22.25 6.25 -7.86
CA LEU A 138 -22.09 7.10 -6.68
C LEU A 138 -21.88 6.25 -5.40
N GLY A 139 -22.52 5.09 -5.30
CA GLY A 139 -22.38 4.17 -4.16
C GLY A 139 -21.01 3.49 -4.05
N THR A 140 -20.35 3.19 -5.18
CA THR A 140 -19.03 2.55 -5.16
C THR A 140 -17.90 3.53 -4.83
N LYS A 141 -18.01 4.78 -5.32
CA LYS A 141 -17.04 5.83 -5.05
C LYS A 141 -17.02 6.25 -3.58
N THR A 142 -18.19 6.31 -2.94
CA THR A 142 -18.31 6.62 -1.51
C THR A 142 -17.73 5.52 -0.62
N SER A 143 -17.93 4.24 -0.95
CA SER A 143 -17.30 3.11 -0.24
C SER A 143 -15.77 3.17 -0.29
N SER A 144 -15.18 3.37 -1.48
CA SER A 144 -13.72 3.46 -1.64
C SER A 144 -13.11 4.65 -0.90
N MET A 145 -13.82 5.77 -0.81
CA MET A 145 -13.39 6.91 -0.02
C MET A 145 -13.38 6.60 1.49
N LEU A 146 -14.47 6.01 2.00
CA LEU A 146 -14.59 5.63 3.41
C LEU A 146 -13.50 4.64 3.84
N GLU A 147 -13.19 3.65 3.00
CA GLU A 147 -12.12 2.69 3.26
C GLU A 147 -10.75 3.37 3.43
N ARG A 148 -10.44 4.37 2.60
CA ARG A 148 -9.18 5.12 2.69
C ARG A 148 -9.13 6.01 3.94
N CYS A 149 -10.20 6.72 4.25
CA CYS A 149 -10.29 7.52 5.46
C CYS A 149 -10.17 6.66 6.72
N HIS A 150 -10.80 5.49 6.73
CA HIS A 150 -10.70 4.54 7.83
C HIS A 150 -9.26 4.07 8.04
N LEU A 151 -8.58 3.70 6.95
CA LEU A 151 -7.18 3.26 6.97
C LEU A 151 -6.23 4.34 7.53
N ILE A 152 -6.36 5.58 7.07
CA ILE A 152 -5.56 6.73 7.55
C ILE A 152 -5.82 6.99 9.03
N ARG A 153 -7.09 6.90 9.46
CA ARG A 153 -7.46 7.06 10.87
C ARG A 153 -6.86 5.97 11.74
N LEU A 154 -6.98 4.70 11.35
CA LEU A 154 -6.36 3.58 12.09
C LEU A 154 -4.85 3.77 12.22
N HIS A 155 -4.18 4.16 11.14
CA HIS A 155 -2.75 4.45 11.16
C HIS A 155 -2.40 5.55 12.16
N ARG A 156 -3.17 6.64 12.18
CA ARG A 156 -2.98 7.73 13.17
C ARG A 156 -3.16 7.24 14.59
N THR A 157 -4.22 6.50 14.87
CA THR A 157 -4.44 5.94 16.21
C THR A 157 -3.29 5.01 16.61
N TYR A 158 -2.84 4.14 15.70
CA TYR A 158 -1.70 3.25 15.94
C TYR A 158 -0.42 4.02 16.31
N TRP A 159 -0.09 5.07 15.57
CA TRP A 159 1.12 5.86 15.84
C TRP A 159 1.01 6.78 17.05
N CYS A 160 -0.09 7.51 17.19
CA CYS A 160 -0.30 8.47 18.27
C CYS A 160 -0.45 7.78 19.62
N GLU A 161 -1.32 6.77 19.68
CA GLU A 161 -1.85 6.24 20.94
C GLU A 161 -1.16 4.94 21.35
N ILE A 162 -0.87 4.05 20.39
CA ILE A 162 -0.36 2.71 20.68
C ILE A 162 1.17 2.72 20.73
N LEU A 163 1.82 3.29 19.71
CA LEU A 163 3.28 3.30 19.66
C LEU A 163 3.90 4.41 20.52
N ALA A 164 3.19 5.50 20.81
CA ALA A 164 3.41 6.55 21.83
C ALA A 164 4.84 7.09 22.08
N HIS A 165 5.85 6.64 21.34
CA HIS A 165 7.29 6.81 21.61
C HIS A 165 8.07 7.20 20.35
N GLN A 166 7.41 7.35 19.20
CA GLN A 166 8.01 7.96 18.03
C GLN A 166 7.24 9.25 17.72
N GLU A 167 7.99 10.34 17.56
CA GLU A 167 7.47 11.57 16.99
C GLU A 167 6.91 11.23 15.61
N LEU A 168 5.59 11.00 15.57
CA LEU A 168 4.75 10.67 14.42
C LEU A 168 5.43 11.05 13.10
N LEU A 169 6.12 10.09 12.46
CA LEU A 169 6.98 10.23 11.26
C LEU A 169 7.13 11.69 10.83
N ASN A 170 7.89 12.47 11.61
CA ASN A 170 7.82 13.93 11.58
C ASN A 170 7.94 14.46 10.13
N GLY A 171 6.84 15.02 9.61
CA GLY A 171 6.75 15.54 8.23
C GLY A 171 5.85 14.74 7.26
N MET A 172 5.38 13.55 7.62
CA MET A 172 4.48 12.71 6.79
C MET A 172 2.99 12.89 7.14
N GLN A 173 2.60 14.08 7.57
CA GLN A 173 1.21 14.42 7.92
C GLN A 173 0.41 14.99 6.75
N ASP A 174 1.02 15.06 5.56
CA ASP A 174 0.33 15.54 4.37
C ASP A 174 -0.82 14.58 4.01
N GLU A 175 -2.05 15.06 4.18
CA GLU A 175 -3.27 14.30 3.96
C GLU A 175 -3.37 13.77 2.54
N GLU A 176 -2.98 14.58 1.56
CA GLU A 176 -3.05 14.23 0.14
C GLU A 176 -2.04 13.13 -0.20
N PHE A 177 -0.87 13.16 0.43
CA PHE A 177 0.11 12.08 0.35
C PHE A 177 -0.43 10.78 1.00
N LEU A 178 -0.98 10.86 2.22
CA LEU A 178 -1.52 9.69 2.91
C LEU A 178 -2.70 9.09 2.14
N ASP A 179 -3.58 9.91 1.57
CA ASP A 179 -4.67 9.46 0.70
C ASP A 179 -4.16 8.80 -0.58
N ALA A 180 -3.09 9.32 -1.18
CA ALA A 180 -2.45 8.70 -2.34
C ALA A 180 -1.88 7.31 -2.03
N VAL A 181 -1.16 7.18 -0.90
CA VAL A 181 -0.63 5.88 -0.45
C VAL A 181 -1.77 4.93 -0.08
N ALA A 182 -2.81 5.41 0.61
CA ALA A 182 -3.97 4.60 0.99
C ALA A 182 -4.72 4.07 -0.24
N ARG A 183 -4.96 4.93 -1.24
CA ARG A 183 -5.57 4.53 -2.52
C ARG A 183 -4.77 3.41 -3.18
N MET A 184 -3.46 3.61 -3.31
CA MET A 184 -2.57 2.62 -3.91
C MET A 184 -2.63 1.27 -3.18
N VAL A 185 -2.65 1.28 -1.86
CA VAL A 185 -2.72 0.05 -1.06
C VAL A 185 -4.09 -0.62 -1.21
N CYS A 186 -5.19 0.13 -1.19
CA CYS A 186 -6.53 -0.42 -1.42
C CYS A 186 -6.69 -1.06 -2.82
N ASP A 187 -6.02 -0.52 -3.83
CA ASP A 187 -6.03 -1.05 -5.20
C ASP A 187 -5.24 -2.38 -5.34
N VAL A 188 -4.25 -2.60 -4.47
CA VAL A 188 -3.37 -3.78 -4.55
C VAL A 188 -3.85 -4.91 -3.64
N PHE A 189 -4.40 -4.59 -2.47
CA PHE A 189 -4.72 -5.56 -1.42
C PHE A 189 -6.22 -5.71 -1.22
N GLY A 190 -6.68 -6.96 -1.08
CA GLY A 190 -8.10 -7.27 -0.85
C GLY A 190 -8.48 -7.29 0.63
N SER A 191 -7.55 -7.70 1.52
CA SER A 191 -7.79 -7.79 2.95
C SER A 191 -7.49 -6.48 3.66
N GLU A 192 -8.35 -6.08 4.59
CA GLU A 192 -8.17 -4.86 5.39
C GLU A 192 -6.90 -4.89 6.25
N MET A 193 -6.62 -6.05 6.86
CA MET A 193 -5.40 -6.25 7.64
C MET A 193 -4.15 -6.06 6.79
N GLU A 194 -4.12 -6.63 5.58
CA GLU A 194 -2.98 -6.50 4.68
C GLU A 194 -2.81 -5.05 4.22
N ARG A 195 -3.92 -4.35 3.95
CA ARG A 195 -3.91 -2.93 3.63
C ARG A 195 -3.29 -2.13 4.78
N PHE A 196 -3.72 -2.37 6.02
CA PHE A 196 -3.19 -1.69 7.19
C PHE A 196 -1.68 -1.87 7.35
N TRP A 197 -1.19 -3.11 7.39
CA TRP A 197 0.24 -3.35 7.62
C TRP A 197 1.10 -2.88 6.44
N CYS A 198 0.63 -3.05 5.21
CA CYS A 198 1.34 -2.54 4.04
C CYS A 198 1.36 -1.02 4.01
N PHE A 199 0.25 -0.36 4.36
CA PHE A 199 0.17 1.09 4.48
C PHE A 199 1.16 1.63 5.50
N VAL A 200 1.15 1.12 6.74
CA VAL A 200 2.10 1.49 7.80
C VAL A 200 3.54 1.35 7.29
N LYS A 201 3.90 0.20 6.71
CA LYS A 201 5.27 -0.03 6.25
C LYS A 201 5.67 0.78 5.03
N LEU A 202 4.75 1.10 4.14
CA LEU A 202 5.03 1.97 3.00
C LEU A 202 5.30 3.39 3.45
N VAL A 203 4.50 3.91 4.39
CA VAL A 203 4.69 5.22 4.99
C VAL A 203 6.07 5.27 5.69
N ASP A 204 6.45 4.25 6.46
CA ASP A 204 7.80 4.12 7.05
C ASP A 204 8.90 4.19 5.98
N VAL A 205 8.77 3.38 4.91
CA VAL A 205 9.76 3.34 3.81
C VAL A 205 9.89 4.69 3.12
N PHE A 206 8.79 5.40 2.89
CA PHE A 206 8.83 6.73 2.28
C PHE A 206 9.46 7.75 3.22
N HIS A 207 9.13 7.73 4.51
CA HIS A 207 9.75 8.62 5.49
C HIS A 207 11.28 8.47 5.50
N ASP A 208 11.77 7.23 5.57
CA ASP A 208 13.20 6.94 5.63
C ASP A 208 13.92 7.22 4.30
N GLY A 209 13.26 6.93 3.17
CA GLY A 209 13.92 6.86 1.87
C GLY A 209 13.75 8.08 0.97
N LEU A 210 12.71 8.91 1.13
CA LEU A 210 12.45 10.06 0.25
C LEU A 210 13.59 11.08 0.28
N SER A 211 14.19 11.30 1.46
CA SER A 211 15.34 12.20 1.65
C SER A 211 16.60 11.71 0.91
N GLN A 212 16.66 10.42 0.57
CA GLN A 212 17.81 9.77 -0.05
C GLN A 212 17.70 9.73 -1.58
N LEU A 213 16.52 10.04 -2.14
CA LEU A 213 16.30 10.05 -3.59
C LEU A 213 17.12 11.16 -4.27
N ARG A 214 17.66 10.84 -5.45
CA ARG A 214 18.32 11.79 -6.35
C ARG A 214 17.70 11.71 -7.74
N PRO A 215 17.03 12.77 -8.24
CA PRO A 215 16.71 14.02 -7.54
C PRO A 215 15.75 13.80 -6.37
N VAL A 216 15.76 14.72 -5.40
CA VAL A 216 14.79 14.72 -4.28
C VAL A 216 13.38 14.88 -4.87
N VAL A 217 12.48 14.00 -4.49
CA VAL A 217 11.09 14.00 -4.95
C VAL A 217 10.23 14.66 -3.87
N PRO A 218 9.54 15.77 -4.17
CA PRO A 218 8.66 16.42 -3.19
C PRO A 218 7.39 15.57 -2.96
N LEU A 219 6.77 15.70 -1.78
CA LEU A 219 5.55 14.95 -1.43
C LEU A 219 4.39 15.23 -2.40
N GLN A 220 4.33 16.44 -2.95
CA GLN A 220 3.32 16.83 -3.93
C GLN A 220 3.38 16.02 -5.23
N SER A 221 4.54 15.39 -5.53
CA SER A 221 4.65 14.50 -6.69
C SER A 221 3.87 13.21 -6.54
N TYR A 222 3.34 12.89 -5.36
CA TYR A 222 2.50 11.71 -5.11
C TYR A 222 1.01 11.99 -5.27
N HIS A 223 0.62 13.25 -5.44
CA HIS A 223 -0.78 13.64 -5.56
C HIS A 223 -1.37 13.18 -6.89
N GLY A 224 -2.45 12.38 -6.84
CA GLY A 224 -3.16 11.90 -8.03
C GLY A 224 -2.39 10.87 -8.88
N VAL A 225 -1.31 10.30 -8.37
CA VAL A 225 -0.44 9.37 -9.09
C VAL A 225 -1.10 8.00 -9.27
N SER A 226 -0.88 7.39 -10.44
CA SER A 226 -1.38 6.04 -10.71
C SER A 226 -0.63 4.98 -9.90
N VAL A 227 -1.25 3.81 -9.66
CA VAL A 227 -0.62 2.69 -8.93
C VAL A 227 0.74 2.31 -9.54
N SER A 228 0.86 2.32 -10.86
CA SER A 228 2.10 1.96 -11.57
C SER A 228 3.23 2.98 -11.35
N GLU A 229 2.90 4.27 -11.34
CA GLU A 229 3.88 5.33 -11.09
C GLU A 229 4.32 5.33 -9.62
N CYS A 230 3.39 5.13 -8.69
CA CYS A 230 3.71 4.94 -7.28
C CYS A 230 4.57 3.68 -7.06
N GLU A 231 4.32 2.57 -7.77
CA GLU A 231 5.16 1.37 -7.72
C GLU A 231 6.61 1.70 -8.10
N VAL A 232 6.80 2.49 -9.16
CA VAL A 232 8.14 2.93 -9.58
C VAL A 232 8.79 3.79 -8.50
N LEU A 233 8.06 4.72 -7.89
CA LEU A 233 8.56 5.56 -6.80
C LEU A 233 8.95 4.73 -5.58
N PHE A 234 8.07 3.82 -5.14
CA PHE A 234 8.33 2.88 -4.06
C PHE A 234 9.62 2.07 -4.29
N LEU A 235 9.78 1.49 -5.48
CA LEU A 235 10.97 0.71 -5.82
C LEU A 235 12.24 1.57 -5.85
N ARG A 236 12.17 2.82 -6.34
CA ARG A 236 13.30 3.76 -6.30
C ARG A 236 13.68 4.12 -4.87
N THR A 237 12.70 4.36 -4.00
CA THR A 237 12.90 4.66 -2.58
C THR A 237 13.60 3.49 -1.88
N LEU A 238 13.16 2.26 -2.14
CA LEU A 238 13.79 1.07 -1.59
C LEU A 238 15.23 0.85 -2.10
N ASP A 239 15.49 1.12 -3.38
CA ASP A 239 16.84 1.02 -3.95
C ASP A 239 17.79 2.07 -3.33
N ALA A 240 17.30 3.29 -3.09
CA ALA A 240 18.05 4.34 -2.40
C ALA A 240 18.38 3.94 -0.95
N LEU A 241 17.39 3.45 -0.20
CA LEU A 241 17.57 2.94 1.17
C LEU A 241 18.61 1.82 1.25
N LYS A 242 18.54 0.89 0.29
CA LYS A 242 19.50 -0.20 0.21
C LYS A 242 20.94 0.31 0.01
N LYS A 243 21.14 1.25 -0.93
CA LYS A 243 22.46 1.85 -1.22
C LYS A 243 23.02 2.62 -0.03
N SER A 244 22.16 3.32 0.69
CA SER A 244 22.52 4.02 1.93
C SER A 244 23.03 3.02 2.98
N ASN A 245 22.26 1.96 3.26
CA ASN A 245 22.65 0.94 4.23
C ASN A 245 23.96 0.23 3.86
N GLU A 246 24.18 -0.08 2.57
CA GLU A 246 25.44 -0.66 2.10
C GLU A 246 26.63 0.29 2.34
N SER A 247 26.44 1.59 2.12
CA SER A 247 27.48 2.61 2.34
C SER A 247 27.91 2.67 3.80
N TYR A 248 26.97 2.63 4.75
CA TYR A 248 27.27 2.64 6.19
C TYR A 248 28.11 1.44 6.64
N ILE A 249 27.84 0.24 6.12
CA ILE A 249 28.58 -0.98 6.47
C ILE A 249 30.05 -0.88 6.00
N THR A 250 30.28 -0.36 4.79
CA THR A 250 31.65 -0.19 4.27
C THR A 250 32.49 0.77 5.12
N HIS A 251 31.88 1.82 5.67
CA HIS A 251 32.58 2.78 6.52
C HIS A 251 32.82 2.30 7.95
N ALA A 252 31.98 1.41 8.49
CA ALA A 252 32.14 0.85 9.84
C ALA A 252 33.25 -0.22 9.95
N THR A 253 33.77 -0.71 8.81
CA THR A 253 34.77 -1.79 8.76
C THR A 253 36.20 -1.26 8.51
N GLN A 254 36.38 0.06 8.36
CA GLN A 254 37.68 0.74 8.27
C GLN A 254 38.08 1.34 9.61
#